data_AF-A0A1M6KPF4-F1
#
_entry.id   AF-A0A1M6KPF4-F1
#
_cell.length_a   1.000
_cell.length_b   1.000
_cell.length_c   1.000
_cell.angle_alpha   90.00
_cell.angle_beta   90.00
_cell.angle_gamma   90.00
#
_symmetry.space_group_name_H-M   'P 1'
#
loop_
_entity.id
_entity.type
_entity.pdbx_description
1 polymer ?
#
loop_
_entity_poly.entity_id
_entity_poly.type
_entity_poly.pdbx_seq_one_letter_code
_entity_poly.pdbx_strand_id
1 'polypeptide(L)' 'MKNTVEYIANEAGQRTAVVVSYAEWEKMRQKLSRLQQKVRVLQGIRNGLREVKAAGERNEPLQSLQAFLDES' A
#
# COMPACT_ATOMS: atom_id res chain seq x y z
N MET A 1 0.08 -32.43 -5.73
CA MET A 1 0.61 -31.05 -5.88
C MET A 1 -0.58 -30.11 -5.90
N LYS A 2 -0.66 -29.13 -4.99
CA LYS A 2 -1.74 -28.11 -5.00
C LYS A 2 -1.33 -27.02 -5.99
N ASN A 3 -1.96 -27.01 -7.17
CA ASN A 3 -1.84 -25.88 -8.09
C ASN A 3 -2.78 -24.78 -7.59
N THR A 4 -2.20 -23.77 -6.93
CA THR A 4 -2.93 -22.57 -6.52
C THR A 4 -3.21 -21.74 -7.77
N VAL A 5 -4.48 -21.66 -8.16
CA VAL A 5 -4.93 -20.82 -9.27
C VAL A 5 -5.38 -19.48 -8.68
N GLU A 6 -4.73 -18.39 -9.08
CA GLU A 6 -5.14 -17.03 -8.72
C GLU A 6 -6.11 -16.49 -9.79
N TYR A 7 -7.20 -15.87 -9.35
CA TYR A 7 -8.26 -15.33 -10.24
C TYR A 7 -8.24 -13.80 -10.21
N ILE A 8 -8.49 -13.17 -11.36
CA ILE A 8 -8.68 -11.71 -11.48
C ILE A 8 -10.14 -11.46 -11.89
N ALA A 9 -10.79 -10.46 -11.29
CA ALA A 9 -12.13 -10.03 -11.69
C ALA A 9 -12.04 -8.94 -12.77
N ASN A 10 -12.87 -9.02 -13.80
CA ASN A 10 -13.03 -7.94 -14.76
C ASN A 10 -13.89 -6.79 -14.20
N GLU A 11 -14.04 -5.70 -14.95
CA GLU A 11 -14.82 -4.52 -14.53
C GLU A 11 -16.31 -4.83 -14.28
N ALA A 12 -16.83 -5.92 -14.84
CA ALA A 12 -18.18 -6.42 -14.60
C ALA A 12 -18.30 -7.37 -13.39
N GLY A 13 -17.21 -7.56 -12.63
CA GLY A 13 -17.16 -8.47 -11.48
C GLY A 13 -17.13 -9.95 -11.83
N GLN A 14 -17.05 -10.29 -13.12
CA GLN A 14 -16.94 -11.66 -13.58
C GLN A 14 -15.50 -12.16 -13.39
N ARG A 15 -15.36 -13.35 -12.82
CA ARG A 15 -14.06 -13.99 -12.60
C ARG A 15 -13.53 -14.51 -13.92
N THR A 16 -12.41 -13.96 -14.38
CA THR A 16 -11.73 -14.40 -15.60
C THR A 16 -10.41 -15.06 -15.21
N ALA A 17 -10.18 -16.27 -15.69
CA ALA A 17 -8.87 -16.92 -15.60
C ALA A 17 -8.02 -16.46 -16.78
N VAL A 18 -6.81 -15.97 -16.50
CA VAL A 18 -5.85 -15.54 -17.53
C VAL A 18 -4.59 -16.37 -17.36
N VAL A 19 -4.08 -16.92 -18.46
CA VAL A 19 -2.80 -17.64 -18.48
C VAL A 19 -1.71 -16.64 -18.81
N VAL A 20 -0.76 -16.47 -17.89
CA VAL A 20 0.43 -15.64 -18.05
C VAL A 20 1.67 -16.47 -17.75
N SER A 21 2.81 -16.11 -18.34
CA SER A 21 4.06 -16.78 -17.98
C SER A 21 4.41 -16.47 -16.52
N TYR A 22 4.91 -17.47 -15.80
CA TYR A 22 5.27 -17.29 -14.39
C TYR A 22 6.32 -16.19 -14.19
N ALA A 23 7.26 -16.06 -15.13
CA ALA A 23 8.30 -15.03 -15.08
C ALA A 23 7.72 -13.60 -15.22
N GLU A 24 6.71 -13.40 -16.06
CA GLU A 24 6.04 -12.10 -16.19
C GLU A 24 5.18 -11.79 -14.97
N TRP A 25 4.46 -12.80 -14.45
CA TRP A 25 3.68 -12.68 -13.22
C TRP A 25 4.53 -12.22 -12.04
N GLU A 26 5.68 -12.87 -11.84
CA GLU A 26 6.59 -12.54 -10.75
C GLU A 26 7.16 -11.11 -10.89
N LYS A 27 7.54 -10.70 -12.10
CA LYS A 27 7.96 -9.32 -12.39
C LYS A 27 6.86 -8.31 -12.06
N MET A 28 5.62 -8.59 -12.45
CA MET A 28 4.46 -7.74 -12.13
C MET A 28 4.23 -7.63 -10.63
N ARG A 29 4.25 -8.75 -9.91
CA ARG A 29 4.10 -8.81 -8.45
C ARG A 29 5.17 -7.99 -7.74
N GLN A 30 6.43 -8.12 -8.15
CA GLN A 30 7.53 -7.33 -7.58
C GLN A 30 7.36 -5.84 -7.84
N LYS A 31 6.95 -5.45 -9.05
CA LYS A 31 6.68 -4.05 -9.38
C LYS A 31 5.51 -3.50 -8.56
N LEU A 32 4.44 -4.27 -8.41
CA LEU A 32 3.28 -3.90 -7.60
C LEU A 32 3.67 -3.69 -6.14
N SER A 33 4.42 -4.62 -5.55
CA SER A 33 4.91 -4.51 -4.17
C SER A 33 5.75 -3.24 -3.95
N ARG A 34 6.67 -2.93 -4.88
CA ARG A 34 7.46 -1.70 -4.83
C ARG A 34 6.60 -0.44 -4.93
N LEU A 35 5.58 -0.43 -5.78
CA LEU A 35 4.65 0.70 -5.89
C LEU A 35 3.80 0.87 -4.64
N GLN A 36 3.28 -0.21 -4.08
CA GLN A 36 2.54 -0.18 -2.81
C GLN A 36 3.38 0.38 -1.67
N GLN A 37 4.65 -0.02 -1.57
CA GLN A 37 5.57 0.52 -0.56
C GLN A 37 5.80 2.03 -0.75
N LYS A 38 6.00 2.49 -2.00
CA LYS A 38 6.14 3.93 -2.29
C LYS A 38 4.90 4.72 -1.89
N VAL A 39 3.70 4.20 -2.22
CA VAL A 39 2.43 4.83 -1.84
C VAL A 39 2.31 4.92 -0.31
N ARG A 40 2.65 3.85 0.42
CA ARG A 40 2.64 3.84 1.89
C ARG A 40 3.54 4.92 2.48
N VAL A 41 4.77 5.05 1.99
CA VAL A 41 5.72 6.08 2.45
C VAL A 41 5.18 7.49 2.17
N LEU A 42 4.67 7.75 0.96
CA LEU A 42 4.11 9.06 0.61
C LEU A 42 2.88 9.41 1.45
N GLN A 43 2.03 8.43 1.76
CA GLN A 43 0.89 8.61 2.66
C GLN A 43 1.35 8.93 4.08
N GLY A 44 2.37 8.24 4.59
CA GLY A 44 2.98 8.53 5.89
C GLY A 44 3.49 9.96 5.98
N ILE A 45 4.25 10.42 4.97
CA ILE A 45 4.75 11.80 4.90
C ILE A 45 3.60 12.81 4.86
N ARG A 46 2.58 12.56 4.01
CA ARG A 46 1.41 13.44 3.91
C ARG A 46 0.66 13.55 5.24
N ASN A 47 0.53 12.44 5.96
CA ASN A 47 -0.16 12.41 7.24
C ASN A 47 0.63 13.18 8.30
N GLY A 48 1.95 12.96 8.38
CA GLY A 48 2.81 13.73 9.30
C GLY A 48 2.78 15.24 9.03
N LEU A 49 2.80 15.66 7.75
CA LEU A 49 2.66 17.09 7.40
C LEU A 49 1.30 17.67 7.82
N ARG A 50 0.22 16.89 7.73
CA ARG A 50 -1.11 17.32 8.19
C ARG A 50 -1.16 17.46 9.71
N GLU A 51 -0.52 16.54 10.44
CA GLU A 51 -0.42 16.61 11.89
C GLU A 51 0.34 17.85 12.34
N VAL A 52 1.52 18.13 11.76
CA VAL A 52 2.30 19.33 12.07
C VAL A 52 1.49 20.60 11.83
N LYS A 53 0.74 20.65 10.73
CA LYS A 53 -0.15 21.78 10.44
C LYS A 53 -1.25 21.93 11.49
N ALA A 54 -1.94 20.83 11.83
CA ALA A 54 -3.04 20.85 12.80
C ALA A 54 -2.58 21.20 14.22
N ALA A 55 -1.45 20.65 14.66
CA ALA A 55 -0.85 20.95 15.96
C ALA A 55 -0.39 22.40 16.05
N GLY A 56 0.18 22.96 14.97
CA GLY A 56 0.54 24.37 14.90
C GLY A 56 -0.67 25.32 14.95
N GLU A 57 -1.80 24.94 14.35
CA GLU A 57 -3.06 25.70 14.44
C GLU A 57 -3.71 25.63 15.83
N ARG A 58 -3.47 24.55 16.58
CA ARG A 58 -4.11 24.28 17.89
C ARG A 58 -3.19 24.44 19.11
N ASN A 59 -1.90 24.71 18.90
CA ASN A 59 -0.86 24.72 19.92
C ASN A 59 -0.79 23.40 20.74
N GLU A 60 -1.15 22.28 20.11
CA GLU A 60 -1.18 20.95 20.73
C GLU A 60 0.19 20.27 20.62
N PRO A 61 0.59 19.43 21.61
CA PRO A 61 1.84 18.69 21.53
C PRO A 61 1.77 17.64 20.41
N LEU A 62 2.82 17.61 19.59
CA LEU A 62 2.98 16.60 18.54
C LEU A 62 3.21 15.21 19.14
N GLN A 63 2.75 14.17 18.46
CA GLN A 63 3.06 12.81 18.87
C GLN A 63 4.56 12.53 18.74
N SER A 64 5.09 11.66 19.60
CA SER A 64 6.47 11.20 19.48
C SER A 64 6.65 10.31 18.25
N LEU A 65 7.84 10.32 17.65
CA LEU A 65 8.17 9.46 16.51
C LEU A 65 8.00 7.96 16.85
N GLN A 66 8.26 7.57 18.10
CA GLN A 66 8.07 6.19 18.56
C GLN A 66 6.58 5.80 18.54
N ALA A 67 5.71 6.66 19.08
CA ALA A 67 4.26 6.43 19.09
C ALA A 67 3.70 6.33 17.65
N PHE A 68 4.17 7.18 16.75
CA PHE A 68 3.78 7.13 15.34
C PHE A 68 4.19 5.81 14.64
N LEU A 69 5.38 5.28 14.96
CA LEU A 69 5.89 4.06 14.35
C LEU A 69 5.19 2.79 14.86
N ASP A 70 4.69 2.80 16.10
CA ASP A 70 4.02 1.66 16.72
C ASP A 70 2.54 1.52 16.30
N GLU A 71 1.93 2.56 15.71
CA GLU A 71 0.53 2.55 15.21
C GLU A 71 0.36 1.99 13.78
N SER A 72 1.44 1.75 13.04
CA SER A 72 1.46 1.42 11.60
C SER A 72 1.76 -0.05 11.28
#